data_AF-A0A7C1W088-F1
#
_entry.id   AF-A0A7C1W088-F1
#
_cell.length_a   1.000
_cell.length_b   1.000
_cell.length_c   1.000
_cell.angle_alpha   90.00
_cell.angle_beta   90.00
_cell.angle_gamma   90.00
#
_symmetry.space_group_name_H-M   'P 1'
#
loop_
_entity.id
_entity.type
_entity.pdbx_description
1 polymer ?
#
loop_
_entity_poly.entity_id
_entity_poly.type
_entity_poly.pdbx_seq_one_letter_code
_entity_poly.pdbx_strand_id
1 'polypeptide(L)'
;MKKKGDKTLYYGLYFLGFVILLYIILYLLNPNSIYKPLNVSLNIFIQIIPVIIMVIVLMGFSNYFLKPKIILKYLGRESGTKGWILAIVFG
;
A
#
# COMPACT_ATOMS: atom_id res chain seq x y z
N MET A 1 9.53 28.18 -29.55
CA MET A 1 9.53 27.61 -28.18
C MET A 1 8.11 27.71 -27.62
N LYS A 2 7.37 26.60 -27.51
CA LYS A 2 5.96 26.59 -27.09
C LYS A 2 5.88 26.59 -25.55
N LYS A 3 5.40 27.68 -24.93
CA LYS A 3 5.08 27.77 -23.49
C LYS A 3 4.00 26.74 -23.15
N LYS A 4 4.40 25.59 -22.62
CA LYS A 4 3.53 24.50 -22.15
C LYS A 4 3.52 24.51 -20.62
N GLY A 5 3.21 25.67 -20.02
CA GLY A 5 3.46 25.94 -18.59
C GLY A 5 2.22 26.06 -17.69
N ASP A 6 1.07 26.49 -18.20
CA ASP A 6 0.06 27.02 -17.27
C ASP A 6 -1.09 26.06 -16.94
N LYS A 7 -1.38 25.08 -17.82
CA LYS A 7 -2.58 24.22 -17.64
C LYS A 7 -2.52 23.37 -16.36
N THR A 8 -1.34 22.85 -16.03
CA THR A 8 -1.10 22.04 -14.81
C THR A 8 -1.39 22.85 -13.54
N LEU A 9 -0.99 24.13 -13.53
CA LEU A 9 -1.17 25.03 -12.40
C LEU A 9 -2.65 25.38 -12.20
N TYR A 10 -3.40 25.58 -13.29
CA TYR A 10 -4.86 25.77 -13.22
C TYR A 10 -5.58 24.56 -12.64
N TYR A 11 -5.28 23.33 -13.11
CA TYR A 11 -5.90 22.12 -12.53
C TYR A 11 -5.55 21.94 -11.05
N GLY A 12 -4.33 22.29 -10.64
CA GLY A 12 -3.93 22.30 -9.23
C GLY A 12 -4.73 23.30 -8.40
N LEU A 13 -4.96 24.51 -8.91
CA LEU A 13 -5.77 25.55 -8.25
C LEU A 13 -7.26 25.15 -8.14
N TYR A 14 -7.84 24.57 -9.19
CA TYR A 14 -9.21 24.05 -9.14
C TYR A 14 -9.36 22.92 -8.13
N PHE A 15 -8.39 22.01 -8.08
CA PHE A 15 -8.36 20.94 -7.09
C PHE A 15 -8.24 21.49 -5.66
N LEU A 16 -7.34 22.45 -5.43
CA LEU A 16 -7.19 23.13 -4.13
C LEU A 16 -8.49 23.82 -3.70
N GLY A 17 -9.13 24.55 -4.62
CA GLY A 17 -10.41 25.20 -4.36
C GLY A 17 -11.51 24.20 -3.98
N PHE A 18 -11.57 23.06 -4.67
CA PHE A 18 -12.50 21.98 -4.35
C PHE A 18 -12.26 21.38 -2.96
N VAL A 19 -10.99 21.15 -2.60
CA VAL A 19 -10.61 20.66 -1.27
C VAL A 19 -11.03 21.64 -0.18
N ILE A 20 -10.78 22.94 -0.36
CA ILE A 20 -11.19 23.98 0.59
C ILE A 20 -12.71 23.99 0.76
N LEU A 21 -13.45 23.90 -0.34
CA LEU A 21 -14.92 23.88 -0.33
C LEU A 21 -15.46 22.67 0.45
N LEU A 22 -14.87 21.48 0.24
CA LEU A 22 -15.17 20.28 1.02
C LEU A 22 -14.93 20.47 2.52
N TYR A 23 -13.83 21.11 2.91
CA TYR A 23 -13.54 21.41 4.32
C TYR A 23 -14.56 22.39 4.93
N ILE A 24 -15.00 23.40 4.17
CA ILE A 24 -16.05 24.34 4.60
C ILE A 24 -17.37 23.59 4.82
N ILE A 25 -17.76 22.69 3.90
CA ILE A 25 -18.96 21.85 4.05
C ILE A 25 -18.84 20.95 5.29
N LEU A 26 -17.67 20.34 5.52
CA LEU A 26 -17.40 19.54 6.72
C LEU A 26 -17.55 20.36 8.01
N TYR A 27 -17.05 21.60 8.00
CA TYR A 27 -17.16 22.54 9.11
C TYR A 27 -18.61 22.89 9.42
N LEU A 28 -19.43 23.15 8.39
CA LEU A 28 -20.87 23.43 8.52
C LEU A 28 -21.65 22.22 9.07
N LEU A 29 -21.31 21.01 8.65
CA LEU A 29 -21.99 19.79 9.09
C LEU A 29 -21.68 19.43 10.55
N ASN A 30 -20.45 19.65 11.00
CA ASN A 30 -20.02 19.26 12.34
C ASN A 30 -18.77 20.05 12.80
N PRO A 31 -18.93 21.29 13.30
CA PRO A 31 -17.80 22.16 13.64
C PRO A 31 -16.93 21.59 14.77
N ASN A 32 -17.50 20.78 15.66
CA ASN A 32 -16.77 20.12 16.76
C ASN A 32 -16.05 18.82 16.35
N SER A 33 -16.34 18.30 15.15
CA SER A 33 -15.91 16.96 14.75
C SER A 33 -14.75 16.98 13.76
N ILE A 34 -14.16 18.15 13.45
CA ILE A 34 -13.06 18.28 12.47
C ILE A 34 -11.84 17.41 12.89
N TYR A 35 -11.62 17.26 14.19
CA TYR A 35 -10.57 16.41 14.75
C TYR A 35 -10.85 14.91 14.62
N LYS A 36 -12.13 14.52 14.46
CA LYS A 36 -12.55 13.12 14.45
C LYS A 36 -12.10 12.38 13.19
N PRO A 37 -12.34 12.88 11.96
CA PRO A 37 -11.82 12.28 10.73
C PRO A 37 -10.29 12.23 10.70
N LEU A 38 -9.62 13.28 11.19
CA LEU A 38 -8.17 13.35 11.22
C LEU A 38 -7.58 12.30 12.17
N ASN A 39 -8.18 12.13 13.34
CA ASN A 39 -7.72 11.14 14.30
C ASN A 39 -8.02 9.71 13.82
N VAL A 40 -9.16 9.50 13.16
CA VAL A 40 -9.52 8.21 12.54
C VAL A 40 -8.54 7.85 11.41
N SER A 41 -8.22 8.79 10.53
CA SER A 41 -7.28 8.53 9.42
C SER A 41 -5.86 8.28 9.93
N LEU A 42 -5.41 9.04 10.94
CA LEU A 42 -4.12 8.80 11.61
C LEU A 42 -4.09 7.43 12.29
N ASN A 43 -5.16 7.04 12.97
CA ASN A 43 -5.24 5.73 13.63
C ASN A 43 -5.17 4.58 12.61
N ILE A 44 -5.85 4.71 11.46
CA ILE A 44 -5.75 3.74 10.36
C ILE A 44 -4.31 3.69 9.83
N PHE A 45 -3.66 4.84 9.65
CA PHE A 45 -2.27 4.91 9.21
C PHE A 45 -1.33 4.17 10.18
N ILE A 46 -1.50 4.40 11.48
CA ILE A 46 -0.72 3.75 12.54
C ILE A 46 -1.00 2.24 12.57
N GLN A 47 -2.23 1.80 12.30
CA GLN A 47 -2.58 0.38 12.21
C GLN A 47 -1.97 -0.31 10.99
N ILE A 48 -1.76 0.40 9.88
CA ILE A 48 -1.17 -0.15 8.67
C ILE A 48 0.35 -0.37 8.83
N ILE A 49 1.05 0.49 9.56
CA ILE A 49 2.50 0.37 9.81
C ILE A 49 2.93 -1.03 10.29
N PRO A 50 2.36 -1.60 11.37
CA PRO A 50 2.76 -2.93 11.84
C PRO A 50 2.45 -4.02 10.82
N VAL A 51 1.38 -3.90 10.03
CA VAL A 51 1.07 -4.84 8.94
C VAL A 51 2.16 -4.80 7.86
N ILE A 52 2.58 -3.60 7.44
CA ILE A 52 3.67 -3.44 6.48
C ILE A 52 4.97 -4.02 7.02
N ILE A 53 5.31 -3.71 8.28
CA ILE A 53 6.51 -4.27 8.93
C ILE A 53 6.45 -5.80 8.94
N MET A 54 5.30 -6.38 9.31
CA MET A 54 5.09 -7.83 9.30
C MET A 54 5.31 -8.42 7.91
N VAL A 55 4.75 -7.80 6.86
CA VAL A 55 4.93 -8.25 5.48
C VAL A 55 6.38 -8.16 5.03
N ILE A 56 7.10 -7.09 5.38
CA ILE A 56 8.52 -6.92 5.07
C ILE A 56 9.35 -8.00 5.78
N VAL A 57 9.07 -8.26 7.05
CA VAL A 57 9.74 -9.31 7.83
C VAL A 57 9.47 -10.68 7.21
N LEU A 58 8.22 -10.98 6.86
CA LEU A 58 7.86 -12.22 6.16
C LEU A 58 8.55 -12.33 4.80
N MET A 59 8.63 -11.26 4.02
CA MET A 59 9.39 -11.21 2.76
C MET A 59 10.88 -11.47 3.01
N GLY A 60 11.46 -10.88 4.05
CA GLY A 60 12.86 -11.08 4.42
C GLY A 60 13.17 -12.53 4.79
N PHE A 61 12.32 -13.12 5.65
CA PHE A 61 12.42 -14.54 6.00
C PHE A 61 12.21 -15.43 4.78
N SER A 62 11.16 -15.17 4.00
CA SER A 62 10.85 -15.90 2.77
C SER A 62 12.04 -15.86 1.80
N ASN A 63 12.64 -14.70 1.56
CA ASN A 63 13.80 -14.58 0.68
C ASN A 63 15.07 -15.26 1.24
N TYR A 64 15.24 -15.28 2.57
CA TYR A 64 16.34 -15.98 3.22
C TYR A 64 16.19 -17.51 3.15
N PHE A 65 14.99 -18.03 3.44
CA PHE A 65 14.68 -19.46 3.42
C PHE A 65 14.48 -20.00 2.00
N LEU A 66 13.83 -19.23 1.13
CA LEU A 66 13.59 -19.53 -0.27
C LEU A 66 14.72 -18.95 -1.14
N LYS A 67 15.99 -19.28 -0.84
CA LYS A 67 17.08 -18.99 -1.77
C LYS A 67 16.71 -19.54 -3.16
N PRO A 68 16.99 -18.84 -4.28
CA PRO A 68 16.64 -19.29 -5.62
C PRO A 68 17.07 -20.73 -5.92
N LYS A 69 18.20 -21.17 -5.33
CA LYS A 69 18.69 -22.56 -5.42
C LYS A 69 17.77 -23.59 -4.76
N ILE A 70 17.12 -23.26 -3.65
CA ILE A 70 16.17 -24.15 -2.94
C ILE A 70 14.85 -24.20 -3.71
N ILE A 71 14.37 -23.05 -4.20
CA ILE A 71 13.19 -22.96 -5.08
C ILE A 71 13.43 -23.80 -6.34
N LEU A 72 14.57 -23.67 -7.01
CA LEU A 72 14.89 -24.46 -8.21
C LEU A 72 14.98 -25.97 -7.91
N LYS A 73 15.44 -26.36 -6.72
CA LYS A 73 15.60 -27.77 -6.33
C LYS A 73 14.29 -28.44 -5.92
N TYR A 74 13.36 -27.71 -5.30
CA TYR A 74 12.10 -28.27 -4.77
C TYR A 74 10.85 -27.85 -5.54
N LEU A 75 10.91 -26.80 -6.34
CA LEU A 75 9.80 -26.26 -7.14
C LEU A 75 10.17 -26.09 -8.62
N GLY A 76 11.42 -26.38 -9.02
CA GLY A 76 11.85 -26.38 -10.42
C GLY A 76 11.63 -27.71 -11.13
N ARG A 77 11.96 -27.75 -12.43
CA ARG A 77 11.81 -28.94 -13.29
C ARG A 77 12.53 -30.20 -12.77
N GLU A 78 13.59 -30.03 -11.99
CA GLU A 78 14.32 -31.14 -11.35
C GLU A 78 13.68 -31.66 -10.05
N SER A 79 12.63 -31.01 -9.52
CA SER A 79 12.06 -31.37 -8.22
C SER A 79 11.23 -32.66 -8.22
N GLY A 80 10.81 -33.13 -9.41
CA GLY A 80 10.13 -34.40 -9.61
C GLY A 80 9.02 -34.68 -8.59
N THR A 81 9.03 -35.89 -8.03
CA THR A 81 8.02 -36.35 -7.05
C THR A 81 8.08 -35.60 -5.71
N LYS A 82 9.26 -35.07 -5.32
CA LYS A 82 9.42 -34.34 -4.06
C LYS A 82 8.75 -32.97 -4.10
N GLY A 83 8.79 -32.30 -5.27
CA GLY A 83 8.06 -31.05 -5.47
C GLY A 83 6.54 -31.24 -5.49
N TRP A 84 6.08 -32.37 -6.02
CA TRP A 84 4.65 -32.73 -6.02
C TRP A 84 4.11 -32.96 -4.60
N ILE A 85 4.85 -33.71 -3.76
CA ILE A 85 4.48 -33.91 -2.35
C ILE A 85 4.46 -32.57 -1.60
N LEU A 86 5.45 -31.70 -1.84
CA LEU A 86 5.49 -30.39 -1.20
C LEU A 86 4.31 -29.50 -1.65
N ALA A 87 3.92 -29.56 -2.93
CA ALA A 87 2.75 -28.85 -3.46
C ALA A 87 1.42 -29.40 -2.92
N ILE A 88 1.33 -30.69 -2.58
CA ILE A 88 0.13 -31.25 -1.94
C ILE A 88 0.04 -30.83 -0.46
N VAL A 89 1.18 -30.67 0.21
CA VAL A 89 1.22 -30.31 1.64
C VAL A 89 1.11 -28.81 1.88
N PHE A 90 1.64 -27.98 0.96
CA PHE A 90 1.69 -26.52 1.08
C PHE A 90 0.84 -25.76 0.05
N GLY A 91 0.30 -26.44 -0.97
CA GLY A 91 -0.59 -25.86 -1.97
C GLY A 91 -2.03 -25.74 -1.51
#